data_AF-X1FXH9-F1
#
_entry.id   AF-X1FXH9-F1
#
_cell.length_a   1.000
_cell.length_b   1.000
_cell.length_c   1.000
_cell.angle_alpha   90.00
_cell.angle_beta   90.00
_cell.angle_gamma   90.00
#
_symmetry.space_group_name_H-M   'P 1'
#
loop_
_entity.id
_entity.type
_entity.pdbx_description
1 polymer ?
#
loop_
_entity_poly.entity_id
_entity_poly.type
_entity_poly.pdbx_seq_one_letter_code
_entity_poly.pdbx_strand_id
1 'polypeptide(L)'
;HRKAVLEALPFVDEVVVQIDDGTQSCAVAIRAYQPDILAKGGTYHLGRIPQEEKDACKEVGCDIMFGVGGHLKEGSSTDFFKKAIEKLWERKPR
;
A
#
# COMPACT_ATOMS: atom_id res chain seq x y z
N HIS A 1 -3.38 -12.59 -9.46
CA HIS A 1 -3.20 -11.40 -10.31
C HIS A 1 -2.39 -10.29 -9.63
N ARG A 2 -2.83 -9.69 -8.51
CA ARG A 2 -2.10 -8.55 -7.89
C ARG A 2 -0.65 -8.84 -7.50
N LYS A 3 -0.35 -10.04 -6.99
CA LYS A 3 1.01 -10.45 -6.65
C LYS A 3 1.97 -10.35 -7.85
N ALA A 4 1.59 -10.97 -8.98
CA ALA A 4 2.37 -10.96 -10.21
C ALA A 4 2.62 -9.54 -10.76
N VAL A 5 1.69 -8.60 -10.57
CA VAL A 5 1.89 -7.20 -10.96
C VAL A 5 2.98 -6.54 -10.12
N LEU A 6 3.04 -6.85 -8.82
CA LEU A 6 4.07 -6.33 -7.91
C LEU A 6 5.43 -6.99 -8.17
N GLU A 7 5.45 -8.31 -8.40
CA GLU A 7 6.67 -9.08 -8.71
C GLU A 7 7.33 -8.66 -10.04
N ALA A 8 6.57 -8.04 -10.95
CA ALA A 8 7.09 -7.54 -12.22
C ALA A 8 7.77 -6.16 -12.11
N LEU A 9 7.71 -5.48 -10.96
CA LEU A 9 8.32 -4.16 -10.79
C LEU A 9 9.84 -4.29 -10.56
N PRO A 10 10.68 -3.53 -11.29
CA PRO A 10 12.13 -3.74 -11.27
C PRO A 10 12.81 -3.38 -9.93
N PHE A 11 12.12 -2.63 -9.08
CA PHE A 11 12.60 -2.20 -7.77
C PHE A 11 12.02 -3.04 -6.60
N VAL A 12 11.32 -4.14 -6.91
CA VAL A 12 10.75 -5.04 -5.91
C VAL A 12 11.57 -6.33 -5.89
N ASP A 13 12.24 -6.60 -4.78
CA ASP A 13 13.02 -7.83 -4.60
C ASP A 13 12.13 -9.04 -4.25
N GLU A 14 11.14 -8.83 -3.37
CA GLU A 14 10.25 -9.89 -2.90
C GLU A 14 8.83 -9.38 -2.68
N VAL A 15 7.84 -10.24 -2.99
CA VAL A 15 6.43 -10.01 -2.67
C VAL A 15 5.90 -11.14 -1.81
N VAL A 16 5.58 -10.79 -0.57
CA VAL A 16 4.95 -11.69 0.38
C VAL A 16 3.44 -11.52 0.35
N VAL A 17 2.72 -12.64 0.45
CA VAL A 17 1.26 -12.58 0.64
C VAL A 17 1.02 -12.19 2.10
N GLN A 18 0.18 -11.17 2.31
CA GLN A 18 -0.14 -10.69 3.65
C GLN A 18 -0.69 -11.84 4.50
N ILE A 19 -0.16 -11.95 5.72
CA ILE A 19 -0.64 -12.87 6.74
C ILE A 19 -1.89 -12.21 7.36
N ASP A 20 -3.07 -12.77 7.05
CA ASP A 20 -4.36 -12.23 7.49
C ASP A 20 -4.74 -12.75 8.86
N ASP A 21 -4.82 -11.83 9.82
CA ASP A 21 -5.29 -12.05 11.19
C ASP A 21 -6.69 -11.44 11.43
N GLY A 22 -7.35 -10.95 10.38
CA GLY A 22 -8.67 -10.30 10.46
C GLY A 22 -8.64 -8.82 10.87
N THR A 23 -7.46 -8.25 11.20
CA THR A 23 -7.34 -6.83 11.59
C THR A 23 -7.23 -5.87 10.40
N GLN A 24 -7.05 -6.40 9.19
CA GLN A 24 -6.71 -5.62 7.98
C GLN A 24 -5.44 -4.77 8.14
N SER A 25 -4.53 -5.16 9.04
CA SER A 25 -3.23 -4.52 9.25
C SER A 25 -2.08 -5.39 8.74
N CYS A 26 -0.89 -4.81 8.59
CA CYS A 26 0.33 -5.55 8.30
C CYS A 26 1.12 -5.97 9.56
N ALA A 27 0.54 -5.89 10.75
CA ALA A 27 1.26 -6.07 12.02
C ALA A 27 1.94 -7.44 12.14
N VAL A 28 1.27 -8.52 11.74
CA VAL A 28 1.84 -9.88 11.76
C VAL A 28 3.03 -10.01 10.80
N ALA A 29 2.93 -9.41 9.62
CA ALA A 29 4.02 -9.41 8.65
C ALA A 29 5.23 -8.60 9.17
N ILE A 30 5.00 -7.45 9.79
CA ILE A 30 6.08 -6.64 10.39
C ILE A 30 6.84 -7.46 11.43
N ARG A 31 6.14 -8.20 12.30
CA ARG A 31 6.77 -9.09 13.29
C ARG A 31 7.55 -10.24 12.66
N ALA A 32 6.99 -10.86 11.62
CA ALA A 32 7.59 -12.02 10.98
C ALA A 32 8.85 -11.67 10.18
N TYR A 33 8.86 -10.53 9.49
CA TYR A 33 9.93 -10.14 8.58
C TYR A 33 10.90 -9.11 9.16
N GLN A 34 10.55 -8.47 10.28
CA GLN A 34 11.39 -7.53 11.02
C GLN A 34 12.10 -6.49 10.12
N PRO A 35 11.35 -5.70 9.33
CA PRO A 35 11.95 -4.73 8.44
C PRO A 35 12.63 -3.60 9.23
N ASP A 36 13.71 -3.03 8.70
CA ASP A 36 14.31 -1.83 9.29
C ASP A 36 13.42 -0.59 9.10
N ILE A 37 12.71 -0.52 7.97
CA ILE A 37 11.86 0.63 7.59
C ILE A 37 10.50 0.16 7.07
N LEU A 38 9.42 0.70 7.65
CA LEU A 38 8.06 0.64 7.11
C LEU A 38 7.75 1.90 6.31
N ALA A 39 7.78 1.78 4.98
CA ALA A 39 7.45 2.88 4.06
C ALA A 39 5.93 3.01 3.83
N LYS A 40 5.37 4.21 4.04
CA LYS A 40 3.96 4.53 3.76
C LYS A 40 3.87 5.81 2.91
N GLY A 41 3.29 5.68 1.70
CA GLY A 41 3.10 6.81 0.78
C GLY A 41 1.82 7.62 1.00
N GLY A 42 1.64 8.70 0.26
CA GLY A 42 0.42 9.51 0.29
C GLY A 42 0.25 10.32 1.58
N THR A 43 -0.98 10.40 2.07
CA THR A 43 -1.38 11.26 3.20
C THR A 43 -1.32 10.54 4.56
N TYR A 44 -0.62 9.40 4.65
CA TYR A 44 -0.38 8.73 5.93
C TYR A 44 0.54 9.56 6.81
N HIS A 45 0.26 9.49 8.10
CA HIS A 45 1.03 10.06 9.19
C HIS A 45 0.73 9.24 10.45
N LEU A 46 1.44 9.47 11.54
CA LEU A 46 1.33 8.65 12.76
C LEU A 46 -0.10 8.57 13.33
N GLY A 47 -0.92 9.61 13.16
CA GLY A 47 -2.32 9.62 13.57
C GLY A 47 -3.27 8.80 12.68
N ARG A 48 -2.78 8.28 11.54
CA ARG A 48 -3.61 7.68 10.48
C ARG A 48 -3.16 6.28 10.06
N ILE A 49 -2.28 5.65 10.83
CA ILE A 49 -1.93 4.25 10.67
C ILE A 49 -2.52 3.43 11.84
N PRO A 50 -2.85 2.15 11.62
CA PRO A 50 -3.36 1.26 12.66
C PRO A 50 -2.43 1.22 13.86
N GLN A 51 -2.98 1.08 15.07
CA GLN A 51 -2.16 1.06 16.29
C GLN A 51 -1.29 -0.19 16.34
N GLU A 52 -1.81 -1.31 15.82
CA GLU A 52 -1.15 -2.61 15.74
C GLU A 52 0.13 -2.55 14.90
N GLU A 53 0.16 -1.74 13.83
CA GLU A 53 1.36 -1.54 13.02
C GLU A 53 2.42 -0.73 13.77
N LYS A 54 2.01 0.28 14.57
CA LYS A 54 2.93 1.07 15.38
C LYS A 54 3.57 0.22 16.46
N ASP A 55 2.75 -0.59 17.14
CA ASP A 55 3.21 -1.46 18.20
C ASP A 55 4.16 -2.53 17.65
N ALA A 56 3.81 -3.16 16.52
CA ALA A 56 4.68 -4.11 15.83
C ALA A 56 6.02 -3.47 15.41
N CYS A 57 6.00 -2.26 14.86
CA CYS A 57 7.25 -1.57 14.49
C CYS A 57 8.12 -1.27 15.71
N LYS A 58 7.52 -0.81 16.80
CA LYS A 58 8.22 -0.55 18.06
C LYS A 58 8.83 -1.83 18.65
N GLU A 59 8.13 -2.96 18.58
CA GLU A 59 8.60 -4.25 19.08
C GLU A 59 9.85 -4.74 18.33
N VAL A 60 9.91 -4.55 17.00
CA VAL A 60 11.02 -5.05 16.17
C VAL A 60 12.13 -4.02 15.92
N GLY A 61 11.97 -2.78 16.39
CA GLY A 61 12.92 -1.69 16.13
C GLY A 61 12.84 -1.13 14.70
N CYS A 62 11.67 -1.19 14.07
CA CYS A 62 11.40 -0.68 12.72
C CYS A 62 11.04 0.82 12.75
N ASP A 63 11.68 1.60 11.88
CA ASP A 63 11.35 3.01 11.65
C ASP A 63 10.19 3.17 10.67
N ILE A 64 9.26 4.09 10.94
CA ILE A 64 8.14 4.36 10.05
C ILE A 64 8.42 5.63 9.23
N MET A 65 8.55 5.47 7.91
CA MET A 65 8.80 6.57 6.99
C MET A 65 7.55 6.93 6.18
N PHE A 66 7.08 8.17 6.32
CA PHE A 66 5.91 8.68 5.61
C PHE A 66 6.31 9.47 4.36
N GLY A 67 5.37 9.59 3.39
CA GLY A 67 5.56 10.39 2.18
C GLY A 67 6.38 9.70 1.09
N VAL A 68 6.65 8.41 1.23
CA VAL A 68 7.39 7.64 0.21
C VAL A 68 6.58 7.58 -1.08
N GLY A 69 7.16 8.06 -2.19
CA GLY A 69 6.47 8.17 -3.48
C GLY A 69 5.53 9.38 -3.61
N GLY A 70 5.59 10.35 -2.69
CA GLY A 70 4.82 11.59 -2.73
C GLY A 70 3.60 11.59 -1.81
N HIS A 71 3.06 12.79 -1.54
CA HIS A 71 1.93 12.99 -0.62
C HIS A 71 0.55 12.91 -1.29
N LEU A 72 0.51 12.96 -2.62
CA LEU A 72 -0.71 12.85 -3.41
C LEU A 72 -0.76 11.48 -4.09
N LYS A 73 -1.95 10.87 -4.07
CA LYS A 73 -2.20 9.60 -4.75
C LYS A 73 -2.51 9.91 -6.22
N GLU A 74 -1.48 9.99 -7.05
CA GLU A 74 -1.68 10.08 -8.50
C GLU A 74 -1.98 8.70 -9.09
N GLY A 75 -2.99 8.61 -9.95
CA GLY A 75 -3.36 7.34 -10.61
C GLY A 75 -3.97 6.31 -9.65
N SER A 76 -4.93 6.71 -8.81
CA SER A 76 -5.63 5.75 -7.96
C SER A 76 -6.54 4.83 -8.79
N SER A 77 -6.89 3.64 -8.25
CA SER A 77 -7.84 2.73 -8.91
C SER A 77 -9.18 3.41 -9.21
N THR A 78 -9.61 4.34 -8.36
CA THR A 78 -10.81 5.15 -8.56
C THR A 78 -10.66 6.08 -9.77
N ASP A 79 -9.50 6.73 -9.93
CA ASP A 79 -9.25 7.61 -11.07
C ASP A 79 -9.21 6.84 -12.37
N PHE A 80 -8.58 5.66 -12.38
CA PHE A 80 -8.59 4.76 -13.53
C PHE A 80 -10.00 4.31 -13.90
N PHE A 81 -10.82 3.98 -12.91
CA PHE A 81 -12.21 3.56 -13.14
C PHE A 81 -13.06 4.71 -13.70
N LYS A 82 -12.92 5.93 -13.16
CA LYS A 82 -13.60 7.13 -13.69
C LYS A 82 -13.23 7.40 -15.14
N LYS A 83 -11.93 7.39 -15.46
CA LYS A 83 -11.42 7.55 -16.83
C LYS A 83 -11.96 6.47 -17.77
N ALA A 84 -12.10 5.24 -17.28
CA ALA A 84 -12.68 4.15 -18.06
C ALA A 84 -14.16 4.40 -18.37
N ILE A 85 -14.95 4.86 -17.38
CA ILE A 85 -16.36 5.22 -17.57
C ILE A 85 -16.52 6.37 -18.56
N GLU A 86 -15.73 7.45 -18.40
CA GLU A 86 -15.76 8.61 -19.30
C GLU A 86 -15.53 8.19 -20.76
N LYS A 87 -14.49 7.39 -21.02
CA LYS A 87 -14.20 6.86 -22.36
C LYS A 87 -15.31 5.97 -22.92
N LEU A 88 -15.97 5.17 -22.08
CA LEU A 88 -17.10 4.35 -22.50
C LEU A 88 -18.33 5.20 -22.84
N TRP A 89 -18.53 6.30 -22.10
CA TRP A 89 -19.63 7.24 -22.32
C TRP A 89 -19.44 8.07 -23.60
N GLU A 90 -18.21 8.55 -23.85
CA GLU A 90 -17.84 9.25 -25.10
C GLU A 90 -17.98 8.37 -26.35
N ARG A 91 -17.86 7.04 -26.19
CA ARG A 91 -17.93 6.07 -27.29
C ARG A 91 -19.35 5.66 -27.69
N LYS A 92 -20.40 6.08 -26.97
CA LYS A 92 -21.77 5.81 -27.44
C LYS A 92 -22.09 6.74 -28.64
N PRO A 93 -22.40 6.20 -29.83
CA PRO A 93 -22.97 7.01 -30.89
C PRO A 93 -24.32 7.56 -30.42
N ARG A 94 -24.61 8.83 -30.76
CA ARG A 94 -25.94 9.43 -30.58
C ARG A 94 -26.98 8.63 -31.35
#